data_AF-A0A6F8PSM5-F1
#
_entry.id   AF-A0A6F8PSM5-F1
#
_cell.length_a   1.000
_cell.length_b   1.000
_cell.length_c   1.000
_cell.angle_alpha   90.00
_cell.angle_beta   90.00
_cell.angle_gamma   90.00
#
_symmetry.space_group_name_H-M   'P 1'
#
loop_
_entity.id
_entity.type
_entity.pdbx_description
1 polymer ?
#
loop_
_entity_poly.entity_id
_entity_poly.type
_entity_poly.pdbx_seq_one_letter_code
_entity_poly.pdbx_strand_id
1 'polypeptide(L)' 'MPLACHYYSELEVAAMHRKEVTLIENGEVIYQGKVKTLTTQDGKEFLVTPEDEKIPLDNVDQVIT' A
#
# COMPACT_ATOMS: atom_id res chain seq x y z
N MET A 1 -17.69 -16.08 0.18
CA MET A 1 -16.61 -16.22 -0.81
C MET A 1 -15.61 -15.11 -0.54
N PRO A 2 -14.34 -15.38 -0.23
CA PRO A 2 -13.45 -14.35 0.31
C PRO A 2 -12.99 -13.40 -0.80
N LEU A 3 -13.27 -12.11 -0.63
CA LEU A 3 -12.82 -10.98 -1.47
C LEU A 3 -11.28 -10.88 -1.61
N ALA A 4 -10.52 -11.66 -0.85
CA ALA A 4 -9.06 -11.59 -0.72
C ALA A 4 -8.26 -11.96 -1.99
N CYS A 5 -8.84 -12.66 -2.96
CA CYS A 5 -8.12 -13.03 -4.19
C CYS A 5 -8.02 -11.90 -5.23
N HIS A 6 -8.94 -10.93 -5.23
CA HIS A 6 -8.95 -9.92 -6.29
C HIS A 6 -7.82 -8.89 -6.12
N TYR A 7 -7.56 -8.45 -4.88
CA TYR A 7 -6.56 -7.42 -4.60
C TYR A 7 -5.11 -7.93 -4.57
N TYR A 8 -4.91 -9.24 -4.38
CA TYR A 8 -3.57 -9.83 -4.40
C TYR A 8 -2.89 -9.64 -5.75
N SER A 9 -3.64 -9.78 -6.84
CA SER A 9 -3.11 -9.60 -8.19
C SER A 9 -2.77 -8.13 -8.47
N GLU A 10 -3.58 -7.18 -8.03
CA GLU A 10 -3.33 -5.75 -8.25
C GLU A 10 -2.14 -5.24 -7.43
N LEU A 11 -1.98 -5.73 -6.19
CA LEU A 11 -0.84 -5.39 -5.34
C LEU A 11 0.47 -6.06 -5.80
N GLU A 12 0.42 -7.32 -6.25
CA GLU A 12 1.58 -7.98 -6.87
C GLU A 12 1.97 -7.29 -8.18
N VAL A 13 1.01 -6.88 -9.01
CA VAL A 13 1.27 -6.11 -10.24
C VAL A 13 1.84 -4.73 -9.90
N ALA A 14 1.31 -4.03 -8.89
CA ALA A 14 1.83 -2.74 -8.48
C ALA A 14 3.28 -2.84 -7.98
N ALA A 15 3.60 -3.87 -7.18
CA ALA A 15 4.95 -4.16 -6.72
C ALA A 15 5.88 -4.59 -7.87
N MET A 16 5.41 -5.44 -8.81
CA MET A 16 6.19 -5.87 -9.98
C MET A 16 6.46 -4.72 -10.96
N HIS A 17 5.49 -3.85 -11.19
CA HIS A 17 5.60 -2.74 -12.15
C HIS A 17 6.23 -1.48 -11.54
N ARG A 18 6.57 -1.48 -10.24
CA ARG A 18 7.03 -0.28 -9.52
C ARG A 18 6.08 0.91 -9.74
N LYS A 19 4.78 0.63 -9.71
CA LYS A 19 3.76 1.67 -9.86
C LYS A 19 3.82 2.60 -8.66
N GLU A 20 3.65 3.89 -8.95
CA GLU A 20 3.52 4.91 -7.92
C GLU A 20 2.13 4.78 -7.32
N VAL A 21 2.06 4.64 -6.00
CA VAL A 21 0.81 4.66 -5.26
C VAL A 21 0.66 5.97 -4.54
N THR A 22 -0.58 6.41 -4.41
CA THR A 22 -0.97 7.57 -3.61
C THR A 22 -1.81 7.07 -2.44
N LEU A 23 -1.33 7.30 -1.22
CA LEU A 23 -2.04 7.03 0.01
C LEU A 23 -2.75 8.30 0.46
N ILE A 24 -4.05 8.18 0.70
CA ILE A 24 -4.89 9.27 1.17
C ILE A 24 -5.43 8.88 2.55
N GLU A 25 -5.16 9.71 3.55
CA GLU A 25 -5.67 9.60 4.92
C GLU A 25 -6.50 10.86 5.20
N ASN A 26 -7.75 10.68 5.64
CA ASN A 26 -8.68 11.79 5.93
C ASN A 26 -8.87 12.80 4.77
N GLY A 27 -8.68 12.37 3.52
CA GLY A 27 -8.76 13.24 2.33
C GLY A 27 -7.46 13.99 2.01
N GLU A 28 -6.39 13.79 2.77
CA GLU A 28 -5.07 14.36 2.52
C GLU A 28 -4.11 13.29 1.98
N VAL A 29 -3.30 13.65 0.99
CA VAL A 29 -2.27 12.76 0.45
C VAL A 29 -1.11 12.70 1.46
N ILE A 30 -1.02 11.59 2.19
CA ILE A 30 0.07 11.37 3.16
C ILE A 30 1.31 10.78 2.52
N TYR A 31 1.15 10.11 1.38
CA TYR A 31 2.27 9.54 0.64
C TYR A 31 1.95 9.44 -0.83
N GLN A 32 2.91 9.80 -1.67
CA GLN A 32 2.85 9.57 -3.10
C GLN A 32 4.22 9.09 -3.57
N GLY A 33 4.30 7.84 -4.01
CA GLY A 33 5.58 7.28 -4.40
C GLY A 33 5.52 5.79 -4.69
N LYS A 34 6.67 5.19 -4.95
CA LYS A 34 6.77 3.77 -5.30
C LYS A 34 6.65 2.90 -4.06
N VAL A 35 5.99 1.76 -4.23
CA VAL A 35 5.94 0.72 -3.19
C VAL A 35 6.97 -0.35 -3.52
N LYS A 36 7.77 -0.72 -2.52
CA LYS A 36 8.67 -1.87 -2.61
C LYS A 36 7.91 -3.14 -2.25
N THR A 37 7.22 -3.13 -1.11
CA THR A 37 6.41 -4.26 -0.65
C THR A 37 5.42 -3.81 0.41
N LEU A 38 4.45 -4.66 0.73
CA LEU A 38 3.55 -4.49 1.87
C LEU A 38 3.91 -5.53 2.92
N THR A 39 3.92 -5.12 4.18
CA THR A 39 4.17 -6.02 5.31
C THR A 39 3.12 -5.80 6.39
N THR A 40 2.64 -6.88 6.99
CA THR A 40 1.71 -6.81 8.11
C THR A 40 2.49 -7.12 9.38
N GLN A 41 2.45 -6.22 10.35
CA GLN A 41 3.12 -6.38 11.64
C GLN A 41 2.12 -6.07 12.75
N ASP A 42 1.98 -6.97 13.73
CA ASP A 42 1.07 -6.79 14.87
C ASP A 42 -0.41 -6.57 14.49
N GLY A 43 -0.85 -7.17 13.37
CA GLY A 43 -2.21 -6.98 12.84
C GLY A 43 -2.45 -5.63 12.13
N LYS A 44 -1.41 -4.81 12.00
CA LYS A 44 -1.42 -3.55 11.24
C LYS A 44 -0.70 -3.72 9.91
N GLU A 45 -1.23 -3.10 8.87
CA GLU A 45 -0.63 -3.10 7.55
C GLU A 45 0.34 -1.94 7.39
N PHE A 46 1.51 -2.21 6.82
CA PHE A 46 2.57 -1.24 6.56
C PHE A 46 3.01 -1.33 5.11
N LEU A 47 3.11 -0.16 4.49
CA LEU A 47 3.71 0.00 3.18
C LEU A 47 5.20 0.25 3.34
N VAL A 48 6.01 -0.58 2.67
CA VAL A 48 7.46 -0.43 2.65
C VAL A 48 7.85 0.27 1.35
N THR A 49 8.47 1.43 1.48
CA THR A 49 8.99 2.20 0.34
C THR A 49 10.33 1.61 -0.15
N PRO A 50 10.80 1.94 -1.36
CA PRO A 50 12.14 1.56 -1.83
C PRO A 50 13.27 2.05 -0.91
N GLU A 51 13.01 3.11 -0.13
CA GLU A 51 13.94 3.69 0.85
C GLU A 51 13.91 2.93 2.20
N ASP A 52 13.19 1.80 2.27
CA ASP A 52 13.00 0.99 3.48
C ASP A 52 12.19 1.71 4.59
N GLU A 53 11.48 2.78 4.22
CA GLU A 53 10.57 3.49 5.10
C GLU A 53 9.25 2.72 5.22
N LYS A 54 8.72 2.63 6.45
CA LYS A 54 7.48 1.92 6.75
C LYS A 54 6.38 2.93 7.04
N ILE A 55 5.38 2.97 6.16
CA ILE A 55 4.24 3.87 6.26
C ILE A 55 3.04 3.05 6.73
N PRO A 56 2.47 3.35 7.90
CA PRO A 56 1.29 2.63 8.40
C PRO A 56 0.09 2.89 7.48
N LEU A 57 -0.57 1.82 7.06
CA LEU A 57 -1.82 1.87 6.28
C LEU A 57 -3.07 1.85 7.17
N ASP A 58 -2.90 1.70 8.48
CA ASP A 58 -3.96 1.59 9.49
C ASP A 58 -4.97 2.76 9.45
N ASN A 59 -4.53 3.95 9.02
CA ASN A 59 -5.35 5.15 8.91
C ASN A 59 -5.59 5.60 7.45
N VAL A 60 -5.16 4.79 6.47
CA VAL A 60 -5.34 5.12 5.05
C VAL A 60 -6.78 4.81 4.64
N ASP A 61 -7.47 5.85 4.17
CA ASP A 61 -8.84 5.78 3.68
C ASP A 61 -8.88 5.22 2.25
N GLN A 62 -7.93 5.66 1.41
CA GLN A 62 -7.87 5.32 -0.01
C GLN A 62 -6.43 5.10 -0.50
N VAL A 63 -6.28 4.12 -1.39
CA VAL A 63 -5.04 3.83 -2.12
C VAL A 63 -5.32 3.94 -3.62
N ILE A 64 -4.55 4.78 -4.31
CA ILE A 64 -4.63 4.96 -5.77
C ILE A 64 -3.33 4.42 -6.39
N THR A 65 -3.39 3.54 -7.41
CA THR A 65 -2.23 2.82 -8.01
C THR A 65 -2.07 3.03 -9.52
#